data_AF-A0A087BLG8-F1
#
_entry.id   AF-A0A087BLG8-F1
#
_cell.length_a   1.000
_cell.length_b   1.000
_cell.length_c   1.000
_cell.angle_alpha   90.00
_cell.angle_beta   90.00
_cell.angle_gamma   90.00
#
_symmetry.space_group_name_H-M   'P 1'
#
loop_
_entity.id
_entity.type
_entity.pdbx_description
1 polymer ?
#
loop_
_entity_poly.entity_id
_entity_poly.type
_entity_poly.pdbx_seq_one_letter_code
_entity_poly.pdbx_strand_id
1 'polypeptide(L)'
;MSIMSNAKRALAIAAAAATLFSMAACGSSNAAGNKSDSSSAASSGKIEVVASINQWGPVAEDLGGSNVEVTNIMTKTNVEAHDYEPTSQDVAKFGTAKVAVVNGADYDPWATKAAQSTKATLVTAAETAGIKEGDNPHVWFSAKVRSNAADAITAAYQKADPSHKDDYAKLNKEWHAKEDQLESKIKETSAKTENLPYAATESVAWYLADDLKMTDATPKATPRPPPTRASRPRPTSRTSRTP
;
A
#
# COMPACT_ATOMS: atom_id res chain seq x y z
N MET A 1 -68.15 -14.44 -9.94
CA MET A 1 -67.91 -15.48 -10.97
C MET A 1 -68.02 -14.80 -12.32
N SER A 2 -66.93 -14.76 -13.11
CA SER A 2 -66.86 -14.21 -14.49
C SER A 2 -67.12 -12.70 -14.70
N ILE A 3 -66.55 -12.00 -15.70
CA ILE A 3 -65.42 -12.31 -16.61
C ILE A 3 -64.73 -10.98 -17.04
N MET A 4 -63.40 -11.00 -17.01
CA MET A 4 -62.41 -10.29 -17.85
C MET A 4 -62.78 -8.96 -18.55
N SER A 5 -62.02 -7.91 -18.22
CA SER A 5 -61.55 -6.91 -19.17
C SER A 5 -60.10 -6.56 -18.84
N ASN A 6 -59.22 -6.55 -19.85
CA ASN A 6 -58.07 -5.64 -19.90
C ASN A 6 -57.40 -5.68 -21.28
N ALA A 7 -57.16 -4.49 -21.83
CA ALA A 7 -56.65 -4.29 -23.17
C ALA A 7 -55.27 -4.93 -23.37
N LYS A 8 -55.10 -5.63 -24.51
CA LYS A 8 -53.81 -6.15 -24.99
C LYS A 8 -53.43 -5.45 -26.29
N ARG A 9 -52.11 -5.35 -26.55
CA ARG A 9 -51.44 -4.89 -27.79
C ARG A 9 -51.44 -3.35 -27.90
N ALA A 10 -50.35 -2.60 -27.72
CA ALA A 10 -48.89 -2.81 -27.94
C ALA A 10 -48.43 -2.79 -29.41
N LEU A 11 -47.36 -2.01 -29.64
CA LEU A 11 -46.56 -1.78 -30.87
C LEU A 11 -47.16 -0.93 -32.01
N ALA A 12 -46.58 0.26 -32.21
CA ALA A 12 -46.07 0.73 -33.51
C ALA A 12 -44.99 1.82 -33.28
N ILE A 13 -43.99 1.90 -34.16
CA ILE A 13 -42.81 2.80 -34.10
C ILE A 13 -42.79 3.72 -35.33
N ALA A 14 -42.03 4.82 -35.25
CA ALA A 14 -41.70 5.79 -36.31
C ALA A 14 -42.74 6.92 -36.54
N ALA A 15 -42.39 8.10 -37.07
CA ALA A 15 -41.12 8.59 -37.63
C ALA A 15 -40.86 10.08 -37.29
N ALA A 16 -39.67 10.59 -37.61
CA ALA A 16 -39.25 11.98 -37.36
C ALA A 16 -39.60 12.94 -38.51
N ALA A 17 -39.67 14.25 -38.21
CA ALA A 17 -38.98 15.37 -38.91
C ALA A 17 -39.78 16.70 -38.97
N ALA A 18 -39.05 17.83 -38.84
CA ALA A 18 -39.41 19.23 -39.14
C ALA A 18 -40.62 19.84 -38.38
N THR A 19 -40.46 20.89 -37.55
CA THR A 19 -40.45 22.34 -37.91
C THR A 19 -40.48 23.18 -36.60
N LEU A 20 -40.23 24.50 -36.48
CA LEU A 20 -39.48 25.54 -37.23
C LEU A 20 -39.24 26.79 -36.32
N PHE A 21 -38.03 27.39 -36.37
CA PHE A 21 -37.70 28.82 -36.15
C PHE A 21 -37.88 29.58 -34.78
N SER A 22 -37.00 30.59 -34.63
CA SER A 22 -37.04 31.78 -33.73
C SER A 22 -36.35 31.65 -32.35
N MET A 23 -35.58 32.62 -31.84
CA MET A 23 -35.19 33.95 -32.34
C MET A 23 -33.66 34.15 -32.32
N ALA A 24 -33.15 34.96 -33.26
CA ALA A 24 -31.89 35.66 -33.09
C ALA A 24 -32.11 36.97 -32.31
N ALA A 25 -31.26 37.27 -31.34
CA ALA A 25 -31.18 38.58 -30.68
C ALA A 25 -29.76 39.12 -30.86
N CYS A 26 -29.60 40.14 -31.70
CA CYS A 26 -28.31 40.79 -31.94
C CYS A 26 -27.97 41.77 -30.81
N GLY A 27 -26.69 41.82 -30.45
CA GLY A 27 -26.13 42.73 -29.45
C GLY A 27 -24.66 43.06 -29.72
N SER A 28 -24.38 43.72 -30.84
CA SER A 28 -23.08 44.35 -31.15
C SER A 28 -22.83 45.53 -30.19
N SER A 29 -21.62 45.95 -29.81
CA SER A 29 -20.25 45.40 -29.97
C SER A 29 -19.28 46.37 -29.26
N ASN A 30 -18.26 45.90 -28.53
CA ASN A 30 -16.90 46.49 -28.59
C ASN A 30 -15.84 45.75 -27.76
N ALA A 31 -14.71 45.49 -28.44
CA ALA A 31 -13.31 45.50 -27.96
C ALA A 31 -12.89 44.83 -26.63
N ALA A 32 -11.98 43.86 -26.81
CA ALA A 32 -10.79 43.61 -26.00
C ALA A 32 -10.96 43.27 -24.50
N GLY A 33 -10.90 41.98 -24.19
CA GLY A 33 -10.74 41.50 -22.82
C GLY A 33 -10.70 39.98 -22.74
N ASN A 34 -9.53 39.37 -22.99
CA ASN A 34 -9.31 37.96 -22.71
C ASN A 34 -9.52 37.69 -21.21
N LYS A 35 -10.71 37.23 -20.84
CA LYS A 35 -10.89 36.32 -19.72
C LYS A 35 -11.26 34.96 -20.30
N SER A 36 -10.21 34.26 -20.73
CA SER A 36 -10.22 32.82 -20.48
C SER A 36 -10.36 32.69 -18.98
N ASP A 37 -11.51 32.23 -18.50
CA ASP A 37 -11.59 31.63 -17.18
C ASP A 37 -10.76 30.35 -17.27
N SER A 38 -9.45 30.54 -17.13
CA SER A 38 -8.57 29.53 -16.60
C SER A 38 -9.08 29.26 -15.19
N SER A 39 -10.07 28.37 -15.12
CA SER A 39 -10.06 27.27 -14.17
C SER A 39 -8.69 26.63 -14.30
N SER A 40 -7.70 27.26 -13.66
CA SER A 40 -6.50 26.59 -13.21
C SER A 40 -7.06 25.40 -12.46
N ALA A 41 -6.93 24.22 -13.05
CA ALA A 41 -6.98 23.00 -12.28
C ALA A 41 -5.87 23.20 -11.25
N ALA A 42 -6.27 23.66 -10.06
CA ALA A 42 -5.38 23.73 -8.93
C ALA A 42 -4.76 22.34 -8.87
N SER A 43 -3.44 22.27 -9.07
CA SER A 43 -2.69 21.04 -8.93
C SER A 43 -3.04 20.54 -7.53
N SER A 44 -3.92 19.53 -7.46
CA SER A 44 -4.50 19.11 -6.18
C SER A 44 -3.32 18.82 -5.28
N GLY A 45 -3.24 19.50 -4.13
CA GLY A 45 -2.05 19.61 -3.29
C GLY A 45 -1.63 18.32 -2.59
N LYS A 46 -1.81 17.20 -3.28
CA LYS A 46 -1.47 15.85 -2.90
C LYS A 46 0.02 15.73 -2.64
N ILE A 47 0.35 14.95 -1.63
CA ILE A 47 1.72 14.49 -1.41
C ILE A 47 2.04 13.46 -2.49
N GLU A 48 3.05 13.72 -3.31
CA GLU A 48 3.66 12.69 -4.16
C GLU A 48 4.40 11.68 -3.26
N VAL A 49 4.02 10.41 -3.36
CA VAL A 49 4.59 9.30 -2.59
C VAL A 49 5.14 8.26 -3.55
N VAL A 50 6.35 7.76 -3.28
CA VAL A 50 6.91 6.61 -4.02
C VAL A 50 7.12 5.45 -3.07
N ALA A 51 6.50 4.31 -3.38
CA ALA A 51 6.76 3.05 -2.69
C ALA A 51 7.64 2.16 -3.57
N SER A 52 8.68 1.56 -3.00
CA SER A 52 9.56 0.64 -3.72
C SER A 52 8.83 -0.61 -4.23
N ILE A 53 7.95 -1.17 -3.40
CA ILE A 53 7.25 -2.43 -3.63
C ILE A 53 5.74 -2.31 -3.36
N ASN A 54 4.95 -3.12 -4.08
CA ASN A 54 3.48 -3.10 -4.04
C ASN A 54 2.87 -3.48 -2.67
N GLN A 55 3.66 -3.99 -1.72
CA GLN A 55 3.23 -4.28 -0.36
C GLN A 55 3.05 -3.01 0.48
N TRP A 56 3.82 -1.95 0.21
CA TRP A 56 3.77 -0.69 0.95
C TRP A 56 2.91 0.39 0.28
N GLY A 57 2.72 0.31 -1.04
CA GLY A 57 1.89 1.24 -1.81
C GLY A 57 0.45 1.38 -1.31
N PRO A 58 -0.35 0.29 -1.28
CA PRO A 58 -1.73 0.34 -0.80
C PRO A 58 -1.85 0.77 0.67
N VAL A 59 -0.86 0.48 1.52
CA VAL A 59 -0.79 0.99 2.91
C VAL A 59 -0.61 2.51 2.89
N ALA A 60 0.32 3.01 2.06
CA ALA A 60 0.53 4.44 1.85
C ALA A 60 -0.71 5.16 1.28
N GLU A 61 -1.46 4.52 0.37
CA GLU A 61 -2.73 5.01 -0.17
C GLU A 61 -3.82 5.08 0.90
N ASP A 62 -4.06 4.00 1.65
CA ASP A 62 -5.09 3.93 2.70
C ASP A 62 -4.88 5.01 3.79
N LEU A 63 -3.63 5.28 4.16
CA LEU A 63 -3.25 6.26 5.19
C LEU A 63 -3.29 7.72 4.69
N GLY A 64 -3.22 7.92 3.37
CA GLY A 64 -3.16 9.23 2.72
C GLY A 64 -4.47 9.68 2.08
N GLY A 65 -5.32 8.72 1.69
CA GLY A 65 -6.63 8.94 1.08
C GLY A 65 -6.58 9.84 -0.16
N SER A 66 -7.51 10.78 -0.26
CA SER A 66 -7.55 11.76 -1.36
C SER A 66 -6.37 12.72 -1.37
N ASN A 67 -5.58 12.80 -0.30
CA ASN A 67 -4.56 13.83 -0.10
C ASN A 67 -3.14 13.34 -0.49
N VAL A 68 -3.05 12.18 -1.14
CA VAL A 68 -1.79 11.62 -1.68
C VAL A 68 -1.96 11.18 -3.14
N GLU A 69 -0.82 10.97 -3.80
CA GLU A 69 -0.68 10.26 -5.07
C GLU A 69 0.48 9.30 -4.93
N VAL A 70 0.21 7.99 -4.98
CA VAL A 70 1.20 6.94 -4.71
C VAL A 70 1.64 6.28 -6.01
N THR A 71 2.96 6.18 -6.19
CA THR A 71 3.57 5.46 -7.30
C THR A 71 4.36 4.26 -6.79
N ASN A 72 3.93 3.06 -7.17
CA ASN A 72 4.63 1.81 -6.84
C ASN A 72 5.63 1.50 -7.96
N ILE A 73 6.90 1.31 -7.62
CA ILE A 73 7.92 0.93 -8.61
C ILE A 73 7.76 -0.53 -9.01
N MET A 74 7.91 -1.44 -8.04
CA MET A 74 7.72 -2.87 -8.25
C MET A 74 6.25 -3.24 -8.02
N THR A 75 5.47 -3.22 -9.09
CA THR A 75 4.03 -3.55 -9.08
C THR A 75 3.72 -5.04 -9.12
N LYS A 76 4.68 -5.87 -9.58
CA LYS A 76 4.53 -7.31 -9.74
C LYS A 76 5.02 -8.05 -8.50
N THR A 77 4.19 -8.96 -7.99
CA THR A 77 4.51 -9.83 -6.83
C THR A 77 5.28 -11.11 -7.19
N ASN A 78 5.78 -11.21 -8.43
CA ASN A 78 6.58 -12.34 -8.93
C ASN A 78 7.99 -11.90 -9.37
N VAL A 79 8.43 -10.74 -8.89
CA VAL A 79 9.75 -10.17 -9.13
C VAL A 79 10.34 -9.82 -7.77
N GLU A 80 11.38 -10.54 -7.38
CA GLU A 80 12.07 -10.33 -6.10
C GLU A 80 12.88 -9.03 -6.13
N ALA A 81 12.69 -8.18 -5.12
CA ALA A 81 13.31 -6.85 -5.06
C ALA A 81 14.84 -6.88 -4.94
N HIS A 82 15.41 -8.00 -4.48
CA HIS A 82 16.84 -8.26 -4.45
C HIS A 82 17.47 -8.34 -5.85
N ASP A 83 16.75 -8.92 -6.83
CA ASP A 83 17.23 -9.13 -8.21
C ASP A 83 16.73 -8.04 -9.19
N TYR A 84 15.94 -7.08 -8.70
CA TYR A 84 15.40 -6.00 -9.52
C TYR A 84 16.44 -4.93 -9.81
N GLU A 85 16.79 -4.78 -11.10
CA GLU A 85 17.60 -3.69 -11.60
C GLU A 85 16.70 -2.49 -11.98
N PRO A 86 16.73 -1.36 -11.22
CA PRO A 86 15.87 -0.22 -11.47
C PRO A 86 16.28 0.52 -12.74
N THR A 87 15.30 1.03 -13.49
CA THR A 87 15.61 1.93 -14.60
C THR A 87 15.95 3.34 -14.07
N SER A 88 16.62 4.15 -14.90
CA SER A 88 16.84 5.56 -14.59
C SER A 88 15.54 6.35 -14.36
N GLN A 89 14.41 5.90 -14.95
CA GLN A 89 13.10 6.50 -14.70
C GLN A 89 12.56 6.13 -13.31
N ASP A 90 12.86 4.94 -12.82
CA ASP A 90 12.44 4.50 -11.48
C ASP A 90 13.19 5.26 -10.39
N VAL A 91 14.50 5.44 -10.56
CA VAL A 91 15.32 6.30 -9.68
C VAL A 91 14.83 7.75 -9.74
N ALA A 92 14.46 8.28 -10.91
CA ALA A 92 13.99 9.66 -11.07
C ALA A 92 12.69 9.96 -10.30
N LYS A 93 11.77 8.99 -10.15
CA LYS A 93 10.51 9.16 -9.39
C LYS A 93 10.77 9.51 -7.92
N PHE A 94 11.78 8.91 -7.28
CA PHE A 94 12.17 9.28 -5.90
C PHE A 94 12.65 10.74 -5.78
N GLY A 95 13.05 11.36 -6.89
CA GLY A 95 13.52 12.76 -6.94
C GLY A 95 12.40 13.80 -6.84
N THR A 96 11.17 13.48 -7.23
CA THR A 96 10.01 14.38 -7.13
C THR A 96 9.20 14.15 -5.83
N ALA A 97 9.19 12.90 -5.37
CA ALA A 97 8.50 12.45 -4.17
C ALA A 97 8.73 13.32 -2.92
N LYS A 98 7.65 13.57 -2.17
CA LYS A 98 7.69 14.18 -0.84
C LYS A 98 7.89 13.15 0.26
N VAL A 99 7.37 11.94 0.06
CA VAL A 99 7.55 10.79 0.95
C VAL A 99 8.00 9.59 0.13
N ALA A 100 9.00 8.87 0.62
CA ALA A 100 9.48 7.63 0.02
C ALA A 100 9.31 6.50 1.04
N VAL A 101 8.68 5.40 0.63
CA VAL A 101 8.47 4.22 1.48
C VAL A 101 9.26 3.06 0.89
N VAL A 102 10.22 2.54 1.66
CA VAL A 102 11.08 1.42 1.27
C VAL A 102 10.98 0.31 2.32
N ASN A 103 11.27 -0.92 1.92
CA ASN A 103 11.16 -2.08 2.79
C ASN A 103 12.33 -2.15 3.78
N GLY A 104 13.56 -1.96 3.31
CA GLY A 104 14.78 -2.14 4.09
C GLY A 104 15.11 -3.61 4.36
N ALA A 105 16.01 -3.84 5.34
CA ALA A 105 16.57 -5.15 5.68
C ALA A 105 17.12 -5.91 4.46
N ASP A 106 17.92 -5.24 3.64
CA ASP A 106 18.50 -5.73 2.37
C ASP A 106 17.51 -6.06 1.23
N TYR A 107 16.19 -5.90 1.40
CA TYR A 107 15.21 -6.29 0.37
C TYR A 107 15.28 -5.42 -0.89
N ASP A 108 15.38 -4.10 -0.70
CA ASP A 108 15.35 -3.09 -1.77
C ASP A 108 16.47 -2.04 -1.60
N PRO A 109 17.76 -2.47 -1.59
CA PRO A 109 18.90 -1.59 -1.36
C PRO A 109 19.01 -0.51 -2.45
N TRP A 110 18.56 -0.84 -3.67
CA TRP A 110 18.46 0.10 -4.79
C TRP A 110 17.49 1.26 -4.48
N ALA A 111 16.35 0.97 -3.85
CA ALA A 111 15.33 1.97 -3.53
C ALA A 111 15.75 2.82 -2.33
N THR A 112 16.35 2.17 -1.33
CA THR A 112 16.95 2.84 -0.16
C THR A 112 17.99 3.86 -0.61
N LYS A 113 18.91 3.46 -1.50
CA LYS A 113 19.93 4.36 -2.06
C LYS A 113 19.34 5.47 -2.93
N ALA A 114 18.31 5.17 -3.74
CA ALA A 114 17.62 6.15 -4.56
C ALA A 114 16.97 7.24 -3.69
N ALA A 115 16.20 6.85 -2.67
CA ALA A 115 15.50 7.75 -1.77
C ALA A 115 16.43 8.58 -0.88
N GLN A 116 17.50 7.97 -0.33
CA GLN A 116 18.52 8.68 0.47
C GLN A 116 19.23 9.80 -0.31
N SER A 117 19.22 9.75 -1.64
CA SER A 117 19.83 10.75 -2.51
C SER A 117 18.93 11.98 -2.77
N THR A 118 17.73 12.05 -2.16
CA THR A 118 16.72 13.09 -2.44
C THR A 118 16.31 13.85 -1.17
N LYS A 119 15.27 14.70 -1.27
CA LYS A 119 14.70 15.47 -0.15
C LYS A 119 13.40 14.86 0.40
N ALA A 120 13.01 13.67 -0.08
CA ALA A 120 11.83 12.98 0.42
C ALA A 120 12.00 12.64 1.91
N THR A 121 10.89 12.65 2.66
CA THR A 121 10.88 12.00 3.98
C THR A 121 10.87 10.49 3.75
N LEU A 122 12.00 9.84 4.03
CA LEU A 122 12.18 8.40 3.88
C LEU A 122 11.59 7.65 5.08
N VAL A 123 10.75 6.66 4.80
CA VAL A 123 10.26 5.66 5.76
C VAL A 123 10.80 4.30 5.34
N THR A 124 11.69 3.74 6.15
CA THR A 124 12.22 2.37 6.00
C THR A 124 11.41 1.43 6.88
N ALA A 125 10.54 0.60 6.31
CA ALA A 125 9.59 -0.23 7.07
C ALA A 125 10.26 -1.13 8.11
N ALA A 126 11.30 -1.88 7.72
CA ALA A 126 12.07 -2.76 8.61
C ALA A 126 12.63 -2.03 9.85
N GLU A 127 13.18 -0.83 9.66
CA GLU A 127 13.81 -0.04 10.74
C GLU A 127 12.78 0.38 11.81
N THR A 128 11.52 0.60 11.42
CA THR A 128 10.45 1.01 12.36
C THR A 128 10.21 0.01 13.50
N ALA A 129 10.55 -1.26 13.30
CA ALA A 129 10.47 -2.30 14.32
C ALA A 129 11.85 -2.76 14.86
N GLY A 130 12.95 -2.23 14.30
CA GLY A 130 14.32 -2.59 14.64
C GLY A 130 14.88 -3.81 13.90
N ILE A 131 14.26 -4.19 12.76
CA ILE A 131 14.75 -5.24 11.85
C ILE A 131 15.89 -4.67 11.01
N LYS A 132 16.98 -5.42 10.86
CA LYS A 132 18.24 -4.93 10.25
C LYS A 132 18.63 -5.73 9.02
N GLU A 133 19.66 -5.25 8.32
CA GLU A 133 20.40 -6.02 7.33
C GLU A 133 20.78 -7.40 7.91
N GLY A 134 20.54 -8.47 7.14
CA GLY A 134 20.69 -9.87 7.55
C GLY A 134 19.62 -10.45 8.51
N ASP A 135 18.64 -9.67 8.99
CA ASP A 135 17.37 -10.23 9.53
C ASP A 135 16.44 -10.64 8.35
N ASN A 136 15.22 -11.12 8.61
CA ASN A 136 14.31 -11.59 7.54
C ASN A 136 13.64 -10.40 6.83
N PRO A 137 13.86 -10.18 5.52
CA PRO A 137 13.37 -9.01 4.79
C PRO A 137 11.87 -8.97 4.54
N HIS A 138 11.15 -10.09 4.72
CA HIS A 138 9.73 -10.24 4.38
C HIS A 138 8.79 -9.57 5.41
N VAL A 139 9.14 -8.35 5.80
CA VAL A 139 8.64 -7.65 6.99
C VAL A 139 7.19 -7.18 6.87
N TRP A 140 6.61 -7.16 5.67
CA TRP A 140 5.17 -6.96 5.50
C TRP A 140 4.33 -8.06 6.16
N PHE A 141 4.88 -9.25 6.43
CA PHE A 141 4.20 -10.26 7.25
C PHE A 141 4.27 -9.99 8.76
N SER A 142 5.15 -9.11 9.25
CA SER A 142 5.22 -8.78 10.68
C SER A 142 4.19 -7.73 11.07
N ALA A 143 3.25 -8.09 11.94
CA ALA A 143 2.23 -7.16 12.49
C ALA A 143 2.86 -5.89 13.09
N LYS A 144 3.93 -6.06 13.86
CA LYS A 144 4.68 -4.92 14.45
C LYS A 144 5.26 -4.00 13.39
N VAL A 145 5.78 -4.53 12.28
CA VAL A 145 6.33 -3.68 11.20
C VAL A 145 5.21 -2.99 10.44
N ARG A 146 4.11 -3.68 10.11
CA ARG A 146 2.96 -3.04 9.45
C ARG A 146 2.40 -1.88 10.29
N SER A 147 2.14 -2.12 11.58
CA SER A 147 1.65 -1.11 12.53
C SER A 147 2.62 0.07 12.67
N ASN A 148 3.91 -0.17 12.93
CA ASN A 148 4.88 0.91 13.10
C ASN A 148 5.19 1.66 11.78
N ALA A 149 5.13 0.98 10.63
CA ALA A 149 5.28 1.62 9.32
C ALA A 149 4.08 2.52 9.00
N ALA A 150 2.86 2.11 9.35
CA ALA A 150 1.67 2.94 9.18
C ALA A 150 1.75 4.25 9.98
N ASP A 151 2.21 4.17 11.24
CA ASP A 151 2.47 5.36 12.06
C ASP A 151 3.57 6.26 11.47
N ALA A 152 4.65 5.67 10.96
CA ALA A 152 5.76 6.42 10.35
C ALA A 152 5.35 7.11 9.03
N ILE A 153 4.56 6.45 8.18
CA ILE A 153 3.96 7.01 6.97
C ILE A 153 3.02 8.17 7.33
N THR A 154 2.14 7.97 8.31
CA THR A 154 1.22 8.99 8.80
C THR A 154 1.97 10.22 9.32
N ALA A 155 3.03 10.02 10.11
CA ALA A 155 3.87 11.11 10.60
C ALA A 155 4.61 11.86 9.46
N ALA A 156 5.02 11.15 8.40
CA ALA A 156 5.60 11.74 7.20
C ALA A 156 4.57 12.61 6.46
N TYR A 157 3.31 12.16 6.32
CA TYR A 157 2.23 12.95 5.74
C TYR A 157 1.90 14.19 6.55
N GLN A 158 1.72 14.04 7.87
CA GLN A 158 1.47 15.17 8.79
C GLN A 158 2.59 16.22 8.79
N LYS A 159 3.82 15.83 8.45
CA LYS A 159 4.97 16.74 8.29
C LYS A 159 4.98 17.42 6.92
N ALA A 160 4.64 16.69 5.86
CA ALA A 160 4.65 17.19 4.48
C ALA A 160 3.45 18.11 4.19
N ASP A 161 2.28 17.80 4.75
CA ASP A 161 1.07 18.61 4.70
C ASP A 161 0.49 18.81 6.12
N PRO A 162 0.88 19.90 6.80
CA PRO A 162 0.36 20.24 8.10
C PRO A 162 -1.13 20.63 8.13
N SER A 163 -1.76 20.88 6.98
CA SER A 163 -3.15 21.38 6.90
C SER A 163 -4.19 20.26 6.98
N HIS A 164 -3.85 19.05 6.53
CA HIS A 164 -4.71 17.86 6.61
C HIS A 164 -4.28 16.87 7.73
N LYS A 165 -3.61 17.36 8.78
CA LYS A 165 -3.07 16.52 9.87
C LYS A 165 -4.09 15.59 10.53
N ASP A 166 -5.28 16.11 10.77
CA ASP A 166 -6.35 15.39 11.45
C ASP A 166 -7.00 14.34 10.53
N ASP A 167 -7.01 14.57 9.21
CA ASP A 167 -7.45 13.59 8.22
C ASP A 167 -6.51 12.38 8.20
N TYR A 168 -5.19 12.61 8.14
CA TYR A 168 -4.20 11.53 8.22
C TYR A 168 -4.28 10.77 9.56
N ALA A 169 -4.50 11.48 10.68
CA ALA A 169 -4.69 10.83 11.99
C ALA A 169 -5.96 9.95 12.03
N LYS A 170 -7.06 10.42 11.41
CA LYS A 170 -8.31 9.66 11.26
C LYS A 170 -8.11 8.42 10.38
N LEU A 171 -7.46 8.56 9.22
CA LEU A 171 -7.17 7.46 8.31
C LEU A 171 -6.28 6.40 8.96
N ASN A 172 -5.23 6.81 9.69
CA ASN A 172 -4.37 5.90 10.44
C ASN A 172 -5.15 5.12 11.51
N LYS A 173 -6.02 5.79 12.26
CA LYS A 173 -6.89 5.13 13.25
C LYS A 173 -7.86 4.14 12.59
N GLU A 174 -8.42 4.47 11.43
CA GLU A 174 -9.30 3.59 10.66
C GLU A 174 -8.54 2.40 10.06
N TRP A 175 -7.27 2.59 9.68
CA TRP A 175 -6.38 1.54 9.20
C TRP A 175 -6.00 0.57 10.33
N HIS A 176 -5.53 1.06 11.48
CA HIS A 176 -5.22 0.20 12.65
C HIS A 176 -6.45 -0.59 13.12
N ALA A 177 -7.66 -0.02 13.04
CA ALA A 177 -8.89 -0.76 13.37
C ALA A 177 -9.21 -1.92 12.40
N LYS A 178 -8.71 -1.89 11.15
CA LYS A 178 -8.74 -3.04 10.23
C LYS A 178 -7.65 -4.04 10.58
N GLU A 179 -6.46 -3.56 10.93
CA GLU A 179 -5.31 -4.37 11.32
C GLU A 179 -5.58 -5.18 12.60
N ASP A 180 -6.16 -4.56 13.63
CA ASP A 180 -6.61 -5.23 14.86
C ASP A 180 -7.58 -6.40 14.57
N GLN A 181 -8.42 -6.29 13.54
CA GLN A 181 -9.32 -7.37 13.10
C GLN A 181 -8.59 -8.48 12.34
N LEU A 182 -7.51 -8.16 11.62
CA LEU A 182 -6.64 -9.17 10.98
C LEU A 182 -5.87 -9.95 12.06
N GLU A 183 -5.22 -9.23 12.98
CA GLU A 183 -4.44 -9.81 14.07
C GLU A 183 -5.30 -10.64 15.02
N SER A 184 -6.53 -10.21 15.30
CA SER A 184 -7.51 -11.03 16.06
C SER A 184 -7.78 -12.37 15.38
N LYS A 185 -7.94 -12.40 14.05
CA LYS A 185 -8.16 -13.64 13.28
C LYS A 185 -6.92 -14.54 13.22
N ILE A 186 -5.74 -13.95 13.11
CA ILE A 186 -4.46 -14.68 13.17
C ILE A 186 -4.33 -15.35 14.54
N LYS A 187 -4.57 -14.61 15.63
CA LYS A 187 -4.55 -15.11 17.01
C LYS A 187 -5.61 -16.18 17.29
N GLU A 188 -6.83 -16.03 16.78
CA GLU A 188 -7.86 -17.08 16.87
C GLU A 188 -7.47 -18.35 16.08
N THR A 189 -6.77 -18.17 14.96
CA THR A 189 -6.28 -19.28 14.12
C THR A 189 -5.09 -19.97 14.78
N SER A 190 -4.21 -19.24 15.48
CA SER A 190 -3.03 -19.79 16.15
C SER A 190 -3.39 -20.92 17.13
N ALA A 191 -4.54 -20.84 17.80
CA ALA A 191 -5.04 -21.88 18.70
C ALA A 191 -5.38 -23.21 18.00
N LYS A 192 -5.49 -23.22 16.66
CA LYS A 192 -5.73 -24.40 15.82
C LYS A 192 -4.47 -24.84 15.05
N THR A 193 -3.50 -23.94 14.88
CA THR A 193 -2.26 -24.17 14.12
C THR A 193 -1.01 -24.36 14.97
N GLU A 194 -1.13 -24.19 16.30
CA GLU A 194 -0.03 -24.35 17.26
C GLU A 194 0.65 -25.72 17.15
N ASN A 195 1.96 -25.70 16.87
CA ASN A 195 2.82 -26.85 16.57
C ASN A 195 2.48 -27.65 15.29
N LEU A 196 1.56 -27.18 14.43
CA LEU A 196 1.39 -27.81 13.11
C LEU A 196 2.66 -27.60 12.28
N PRO A 197 3.19 -28.65 11.64
CA PRO A 197 4.37 -28.53 10.79
C PRO A 197 4.00 -27.81 9.48
N TYR A 198 4.87 -26.90 9.05
CA TYR A 198 4.88 -26.39 7.67
C TYR A 198 6.25 -26.63 7.04
N ALA A 199 6.32 -26.55 5.72
CA ALA A 199 7.60 -26.53 5.00
C ALA A 199 7.57 -25.41 3.97
N ALA A 200 8.66 -24.66 3.87
CA ALA A 200 8.84 -23.58 2.91
C ALA A 200 10.31 -23.56 2.46
N THR A 201 10.53 -23.55 1.15
CA THR A 201 11.89 -23.44 0.56
C THR A 201 12.54 -22.09 0.83
N GLU A 202 11.73 -21.09 1.21
CA GLU A 202 12.15 -19.75 1.59
C GLU A 202 11.35 -19.22 2.78
N SER A 203 11.96 -18.38 3.61
CA SER A 203 11.36 -17.86 4.85
C SER A 203 10.36 -16.70 4.63
N VAL A 204 9.71 -16.63 3.47
CA VAL A 204 8.79 -15.53 3.09
C VAL A 204 7.70 -15.32 4.14
N ALA A 205 6.92 -16.36 4.42
CA ALA A 205 5.81 -16.31 5.37
C ALA A 205 6.21 -16.52 6.84
N TRP A 206 7.51 -16.44 7.19
CA TRP A 206 8.00 -16.84 8.52
C TRP A 206 7.37 -16.03 9.66
N TYR A 207 7.22 -14.70 9.52
CA TYR A 207 6.58 -13.89 10.56
C TYR A 207 5.14 -14.34 10.83
N LEU A 208 4.35 -14.55 9.76
CA LEU A 208 2.98 -15.06 9.87
C LEU A 208 2.94 -16.48 10.45
N ALA A 209 3.91 -17.35 10.12
CA ALA A 209 4.00 -18.69 10.68
C ALA A 209 4.35 -18.68 12.18
N ASP A 210 5.19 -17.74 12.63
CA ASP A 210 5.51 -17.50 14.05
C ASP A 210 4.28 -16.99 14.81
N ASP A 211 3.55 -16.01 14.27
CA ASP A 211 2.29 -15.50 14.84
C ASP A 211 1.18 -16.59 14.88
N LEU A 212 1.16 -17.50 13.90
CA LEU A 212 0.30 -18.70 13.87
C LEU A 212 0.84 -19.86 14.74
N LYS A 213 1.99 -19.69 15.40
CA LYS A 213 2.68 -20.71 16.22
C LYS A 213 2.99 -22.03 15.49
N MET A 214 3.18 -21.99 14.18
CA MET A 214 3.51 -23.17 13.38
C MET A 214 4.99 -23.54 13.52
N THR A 215 5.34 -24.80 13.22
CA THR A 215 6.73 -25.29 13.31
C THR A 215 7.33 -25.47 11.92
N ASP A 216 8.46 -24.84 11.63
CA ASP A 216 9.22 -25.10 10.39
C ASP A 216 9.82 -26.51 10.42
N ALA A 217 9.25 -27.39 9.59
CA ALA A 217 9.69 -28.76 9.37
C ALA A 217 10.45 -28.94 8.04
N THR A 218 10.84 -27.85 7.37
CA THR A 218 11.59 -27.90 6.11
C THR A 218 12.87 -28.74 6.28
N PRO A 219 13.16 -29.70 5.38
CA PRO A 219 14.38 -30.50 5.45
C PRO A 219 15.66 -29.64 5.42
N LYS A 220 16.70 -30.08 6.12
CA LYS A 220 18.00 -29.36 6.15
C LYS A 220 18.78 -29.46 4.83
N ALA A 221 18.46 -30.45 4.00
CA ALA A 221 19.08 -30.64 2.68
C ALA A 221 18.41 -29.80 1.58
N THR A 222 17.25 -29.20 1.85
CA THR A 222 16.60 -28.25 0.93
C THR A 222 17.45 -26.98 0.87
N PRO A 223 17.81 -26.48 -0.33
CA PRO A 223 18.42 -25.16 -0.46
C PRO A 223 17.54 -24.12 0.21
N ARG A 224 18.13 -23.32 1.11
CA ARG A 224 17.52 -22.13 1.68
C ARG A 224 18.43 -20.95 1.38
N PRO A 225 17.91 -19.72 1.23
CA PRO A 225 18.73 -18.54 1.40
C PRO A 225 19.45 -18.60 2.77
N PRO A 226 20.61 -17.92 2.93
CA PRO A 226 21.37 -17.96 4.17
C PRO A 226 20.47 -17.63 5.36
N PRO A 227 20.58 -18.35 6.49
CA PRO A 227 19.63 -18.23 7.60
C PRO A 227 19.70 -16.83 8.20
N THR A 228 18.74 -16.01 7.80
CA THR A 228 18.49 -14.69 8.37
C THR A 228 18.34 -14.81 9.87
N ARG A 229 18.79 -13.80 10.63
CA ARG A 229 18.86 -13.93 12.09
C ARG A 229 17.50 -14.19 12.76
N ALA A 230 16.39 -13.80 12.13
CA ALA A 230 15.03 -14.14 12.55
C ALA A 230 14.64 -15.62 12.29
N SER A 231 15.10 -16.24 11.20
CA SER A 231 14.78 -17.64 10.85
C SER A 231 15.58 -18.69 11.64
N ARG A 232 16.53 -18.28 12.49
CA ARG A 232 17.22 -19.20 13.41
C ARG A 232 16.30 -19.51 14.60
N PRO A 233 16.03 -20.79 14.92
CA PRO A 233 15.23 -21.13 16.10
C PRO A 233 15.86 -20.49 17.34
N ARG A 234 15.04 -19.74 18.08
CA ARG A 234 15.43 -19.07 19.32
C ARG A 234 15.98 -20.15 20.26
N PRO A 235 17.20 -20.01 20.81
CA PRO A 235 17.76 -21.05 21.67
C PRO A 235 16.83 -21.25 22.86
N THR A 236 16.25 -22.43 22.98
CA THR A 236 15.49 -22.83 24.16
C THR A 236 16.38 -22.65 25.38
N SER A 237 15.83 -22.07 26.44
CA SER A 237 16.61 -21.69 27.63
C SER A 237 17.36 -22.91 28.16
N ARG A 238 18.69 -22.88 27.98
CA ARG A 238 19.63 -23.90 28.46
C ARG A 238 19.32 -24.14 29.93
N THR A 239 18.79 -25.32 30.23
CA THR A 239 18.44 -25.73 31.59
C THR A 239 19.63 -25.50 32.50
N SER A 240 19.36 -24.82 33.62
CA SER A 240 20.35 -24.46 34.62
C SER A 240 21.09 -25.72 35.10
N ARG A 241 22.41 -25.74 34.88
CA ARG A 241 23.31 -26.58 35.69
C ARG A 241 23.16 -26.19 37.15
N THR A 242 22.91 -27.17 38.01
CA THR A 242 23.24 -27.14 39.45
C THR A 242 23.10 -28.53 40.05
N PRO A 243 23.88 -28.88 41.09
CA PRO A 243 25.18 -28.32 41.47
C PRO A 243 26.33 -29.06 40.77
#